data_AF-A0A164HJF0-F1
#
_entry.id   AF-A0A164HJF0-F1
#
_cell.length_a   1.000
_cell.length_b   1.000
_cell.length_c   1.000
_cell.angle_alpha   90.00
_cell.angle_beta   90.00
_cell.angle_gamma   90.00
#
_symmetry.space_group_name_H-M   'P 1'
#
loop_
_entity.id
_entity.type
_entity.pdbx_description
1 polymer ?
#
loop_
_entity_poly.entity_id
_entity_poly.type
_entity_poly.pdbx_seq_one_letter_code
_entity_poly.pdbx_strand_id
1 'polypeptide(L)'
;RTDPTLPSPHTIEVNGHSTGDVSFYEQVNLAEASVGCNGADSAIDELAFQSLQKNVKLPSNSWNWNYNGKTAVCMTWLDADDGNVVIKTLRLLSTTRLSFHLGGKVISLPDANGTYRDYDELSGFIKTLDRRNVCKGIANSLVVNVTGKFAISRDGDVSRSSRCSSLSNENSELCTACSKALRYIRKRSAIKKNGGISKRKLAVKNQKIRRMK
;
A
#
# COMPACT_ATOMS: atom_id res chain seq x y z
N ARG A 1 -10.46 22.76 55.73
CA ARG A 1 -9.63 23.96 55.47
C ARG A 1 -8.55 23.53 54.49
N THR A 2 -8.79 23.60 53.18
CA THR A 2 -8.55 24.77 52.27
C THR A 2 -7.06 25.09 52.10
N ASP A 3 -6.46 24.52 51.04
CA ASP A 3 -5.71 25.11 49.88
C ASP A 3 -4.87 26.41 50.05
N PRO A 4 -4.04 26.85 49.07
CA PRO A 4 -3.43 26.21 47.87
C PRO A 4 -1.95 26.65 47.61
N THR A 5 -1.27 26.10 46.59
CA THR A 5 -0.56 26.84 45.51
C THR A 5 0.34 25.92 44.67
N LEU A 6 -0.11 25.58 43.46
CA LEU A 6 0.76 25.43 42.30
C LEU A 6 0.05 26.02 41.07
N PRO A 7 0.80 26.62 40.12
CA PRO A 7 0.25 27.49 39.10
C PRO A 7 -0.34 26.71 37.91
N SER A 8 -1.38 27.30 37.36
CA SER A 8 -2.12 26.88 36.16
C SER A 8 -1.24 26.89 34.90
N PRO A 9 -1.33 25.88 34.02
CA PRO A 9 -1.03 26.03 32.61
C PRO A 9 -2.29 26.50 31.87
N HIS A 10 -2.07 27.40 30.92
CA HIS A 10 -3.09 28.02 30.09
C HIS A 10 -3.91 27.01 29.28
N THR A 11 -5.23 27.12 29.42
CA THR A 11 -6.23 26.53 28.54
C THR A 11 -6.10 27.14 27.14
N ILE A 12 -5.78 26.33 26.14
CA ILE A 12 -6.16 26.62 24.75
C ILE A 12 -7.39 25.74 24.48
N GLU A 13 -8.56 26.36 24.58
CA GLU A 13 -9.79 25.77 24.04
C GLU A 13 -9.68 25.76 22.52
N VAL A 14 -9.55 24.56 21.94
CA VAL A 14 -9.89 24.32 20.54
C VAL A 14 -10.97 23.25 20.54
N ASN A 15 -12.21 23.71 20.32
CA ASN A 15 -13.42 22.99 19.94
C ASN A 15 -13.35 21.46 19.98
N GLY A 16 -14.08 20.91 20.96
CA GLY A 16 -14.17 19.49 21.22
C GLY A 16 -14.59 18.65 20.02
N HIS A 17 -13.86 17.55 19.84
CA HIS A 17 -14.41 16.20 19.92
C HIS A 17 -13.30 15.33 20.51
N SER A 18 -13.53 14.82 21.71
CA SER A 18 -12.68 13.82 22.35
C SER A 18 -12.72 12.55 21.51
N THR A 19 -11.66 12.26 20.76
CA THR A 19 -11.45 10.92 20.17
C THR A 19 -10.99 9.99 21.30
N GLY A 20 -11.93 9.60 22.15
CA GLY A 20 -11.78 8.43 23.00
C GLY A 20 -11.72 7.19 22.11
N ASP A 21 -10.76 6.33 22.40
CA ASP A 21 -10.57 4.95 21.92
C ASP A 21 -11.62 4.43 20.93
N VAL A 22 -11.41 4.72 19.65
CA VAL A 22 -12.10 4.03 18.56
C VAL A 22 -11.26 2.79 18.24
N SER A 23 -11.81 1.59 18.49
CA SER A 23 -11.10 0.36 18.19
C SER A 23 -10.73 0.32 16.70
N PHE A 24 -9.56 -0.24 16.36
CA PHE A 24 -9.05 -0.35 14.99
C PHE A 24 -10.08 -0.92 13.98
N TYR A 25 -11.05 -1.71 14.46
CA TYR A 25 -12.15 -2.25 13.66
C TYR A 25 -13.11 -1.19 13.09
N GLU A 26 -13.27 -0.03 13.73
CA GLU A 26 -14.22 0.99 13.28
C GLU A 26 -13.69 1.82 12.11
N GLN A 27 -12.37 2.01 12.01
CA GLN A 27 -11.78 2.77 10.90
C GLN A 27 -11.88 2.05 9.55
N VAL A 28 -11.96 0.71 9.56
CA VAL A 28 -12.07 -0.12 8.34
C VAL A 28 -13.50 -0.10 7.77
N ASN A 29 -14.52 0.24 8.57
CA ASN A 29 -15.92 0.14 8.15
C ASN A 29 -16.47 1.39 7.45
N LEU A 30 -15.77 2.53 7.49
CA LEU A 30 -16.29 3.81 6.96
C LEU A 30 -16.12 4.01 5.44
N ALA A 31 -15.48 3.10 4.71
CA ALA A 31 -15.13 3.31 3.30
C ALA A 31 -16.08 2.68 2.25
N GLU A 32 -17.10 1.90 2.64
CA GLU A 32 -17.77 0.96 1.71
C GLU A 32 -19.26 1.23 1.39
N ALA A 33 -19.73 2.48 1.50
CA ALA A 33 -21.10 2.83 1.12
C ALA A 33 -21.25 3.19 -0.39
N SER A 34 -20.84 2.34 -1.34
CA SER A 34 -21.18 2.60 -2.77
C SER A 34 -21.02 1.45 -3.78
N VAL A 35 -21.28 0.18 -3.43
CA VAL A 35 -21.29 -0.90 -4.44
C VAL A 35 -22.61 -1.67 -4.38
N GLY A 36 -23.48 -1.36 -5.34
CA GLY A 36 -24.86 -1.85 -5.45
C GLY A 36 -24.99 -3.37 -5.53
N CYS A 37 -26.05 -3.87 -4.89
CA CYS A 37 -26.41 -5.27 -4.78
C CYS A 37 -27.30 -5.69 -5.97
N ASN A 38 -26.92 -6.75 -6.70
CA ASN A 38 -27.83 -7.53 -7.54
C ASN A 38 -27.29 -8.97 -7.61
N GLY A 39 -28.01 -9.89 -6.96
CA GLY A 39 -27.64 -11.29 -6.74
C GLY A 39 -27.80 -11.63 -5.26
N ALA A 40 -28.37 -12.80 -4.92
CA ALA A 40 -28.60 -13.24 -3.54
C ALA A 40 -27.27 -13.45 -2.81
N ASP A 41 -26.71 -12.35 -2.34
CA ASP A 41 -25.40 -12.28 -1.73
C ASP A 41 -25.56 -12.49 -0.23
N SER A 42 -25.53 -13.75 0.18
CA SER A 42 -25.72 -14.11 1.59
C SER A 42 -24.56 -13.62 2.43
N ALA A 43 -24.89 -13.01 3.58
CA ALA A 43 -23.88 -12.68 4.58
C ALA A 43 -23.13 -13.94 5.03
N ILE A 44 -21.89 -13.76 5.50
CA ILE A 44 -21.15 -14.86 6.12
C ILE A 44 -21.72 -15.10 7.52
N ASP A 45 -22.41 -16.22 7.70
CA ASP A 45 -22.82 -16.71 9.01
C ASP A 45 -21.75 -17.64 9.63
N GLU A 46 -22.00 -18.09 10.86
CA GLU A 46 -21.09 -18.96 11.62
C GLU A 46 -20.84 -20.31 10.92
N LEU A 47 -21.87 -20.90 10.29
CA LEU A 47 -21.74 -22.19 9.59
C LEU A 47 -20.91 -22.06 8.30
N ALA A 48 -21.11 -20.97 7.56
CA ALA A 48 -20.30 -20.61 6.41
C ALA A 48 -18.84 -20.35 6.84
N PHE A 49 -18.63 -19.68 7.98
CA PHE A 49 -17.29 -19.45 8.52
C PHE A 49 -16.57 -20.75 8.90
N GLN A 50 -17.24 -21.66 9.60
CA GLN A 50 -16.68 -22.98 9.92
C GLN A 50 -16.33 -23.77 8.65
N SER A 51 -17.18 -23.67 7.62
CA SER A 51 -16.94 -24.29 6.32
C SER A 51 -15.72 -23.69 5.61
N LEU A 52 -15.52 -22.37 5.68
CA LEU A 52 -14.35 -21.69 5.14
C LEU A 52 -13.06 -22.18 5.81
N GLN A 53 -13.05 -22.25 7.15
CA GLN A 53 -11.88 -22.72 7.90
C GLN A 53 -11.49 -24.16 7.55
N LYS A 54 -12.48 -25.02 7.30
CA LYS A 54 -12.26 -26.43 6.97
C LYS A 54 -11.75 -26.64 5.54
N ASN A 55 -12.27 -25.89 4.58
CA ASN A 55 -12.09 -26.19 3.15
C ASN A 55 -11.07 -25.30 2.44
N VAL A 56 -10.80 -24.09 2.95
CA VAL A 56 -9.83 -23.17 2.34
C VAL A 56 -8.42 -23.54 2.77
N LYS A 57 -7.56 -23.85 1.80
CA LYS A 57 -6.16 -24.24 2.00
C LYS A 57 -5.29 -23.00 2.17
N LEU A 58 -4.82 -22.78 3.40
CA LEU A 58 -3.87 -21.73 3.72
C LEU A 58 -2.45 -22.09 3.26
N PRO A 59 -1.63 -21.11 2.83
CA PRO A 59 -0.27 -21.36 2.33
C PRO A 59 0.73 -21.68 3.46
N SER A 60 0.47 -21.22 4.69
CA SER A 60 1.32 -21.42 5.87
C SER A 60 0.50 -21.23 7.15
N ASN A 61 1.09 -21.58 8.30
CA ASN A 61 0.49 -21.40 9.62
C ASN A 61 0.50 -19.94 10.10
N SER A 62 1.09 -19.00 9.35
CA SER A 62 1.05 -17.57 9.69
C SER A 62 -0.28 -16.92 9.28
N TRP A 63 -1.03 -17.55 8.38
CA TRP A 63 -2.36 -17.10 8.00
C TRP A 63 -3.41 -17.58 9.00
N ASN A 64 -4.26 -16.65 9.42
CA ASN A 64 -5.28 -16.93 10.42
C ASN A 64 -6.63 -16.36 10.01
N TRP A 65 -7.68 -17.12 10.26
CA TRP A 65 -9.07 -16.71 10.09
C TRP A 65 -9.60 -16.04 11.36
N ASN A 66 -10.34 -14.95 11.18
CA ASN A 66 -11.07 -14.25 12.24
C ASN A 66 -12.49 -13.94 11.75
N TYR A 67 -13.46 -14.01 12.65
CA TYR A 67 -14.86 -13.72 12.37
C TYR A 67 -15.47 -12.90 13.50
N ASN A 68 -16.23 -11.87 13.14
CA ASN A 68 -16.86 -10.95 14.08
C ASN A 68 -18.40 -10.99 14.05
N GLY A 69 -19.00 -12.08 13.57
CA GLY A 69 -20.45 -12.22 13.41
C GLY A 69 -21.02 -11.57 12.13
N LYS A 70 -20.19 -10.90 11.32
CA LYS A 70 -20.63 -10.27 10.05
C LYS A 70 -19.67 -10.53 8.90
N THR A 71 -18.37 -10.44 9.16
CA THR A 71 -17.32 -10.55 8.15
C THR A 71 -16.28 -11.54 8.59
N ALA A 72 -15.88 -12.42 7.67
CA ALA A 72 -14.74 -13.31 7.84
C ALA A 72 -13.50 -12.67 7.23
N VAL A 73 -12.38 -12.78 7.93
CA VAL A 73 -11.13 -12.15 7.56
C VAL A 73 -10.01 -13.16 7.68
N CYS A 74 -9.23 -13.35 6.61
CA CYS A 74 -8.00 -14.14 6.63
C CYS A 74 -6.81 -13.19 6.53
N MET A 75 -5.86 -13.27 7.46
CA MET A 75 -4.75 -12.33 7.52
C MET A 75 -3.43 -12.99 7.90
N THR A 76 -2.33 -12.39 7.45
CA THR A 76 -0.96 -12.68 7.91
C THR A 76 -0.22 -11.36 8.10
N TRP A 77 0.75 -11.33 9.02
CA TRP A 77 1.72 -10.25 9.11
C TRP A 77 2.95 -10.55 8.26
N LEU A 78 3.62 -9.49 7.84
CA LEU A 78 4.90 -9.49 7.17
C LEU A 78 5.78 -8.45 7.86
N ASP A 79 6.95 -8.87 8.32
CA ASP A 79 7.97 -7.93 8.79
C ASP A 79 8.58 -7.22 7.59
N ALA A 80 8.45 -5.89 7.55
CA ALA A 80 9.10 -5.07 6.56
C ALA A 80 10.54 -4.76 6.98
N ASP A 81 11.42 -4.55 5.99
CA ASP A 81 12.86 -4.30 6.18
C ASP A 81 13.17 -3.06 7.07
N ASP A 82 12.20 -2.17 7.26
CA ASP A 82 12.30 -0.94 8.05
C ASP A 82 11.81 -1.10 9.50
N GLY A 83 11.49 -2.34 9.91
CA GLY A 83 10.96 -2.64 11.24
C GLY A 83 9.46 -2.40 11.38
N ASN A 84 8.77 -1.96 10.33
CA ASN A 84 7.32 -1.87 10.32
C ASN A 84 6.69 -3.25 10.08
N VAL A 85 5.50 -3.46 10.64
CA VAL A 85 4.71 -4.66 10.36
C VAL A 85 3.64 -4.31 9.33
N VAL A 86 3.61 -5.06 8.23
CA VAL A 86 2.58 -4.92 7.20
C VAL A 86 1.64 -6.12 7.26
N ILE A 87 0.35 -5.85 7.42
CA ILE A 87 -0.68 -6.89 7.45
C ILE A 87 -1.27 -7.06 6.06
N LYS A 88 -1.21 -8.29 5.53
CA LYS A 88 -1.96 -8.70 4.34
C LYS A 88 -3.28 -9.29 4.78
N THR A 89 -4.36 -8.86 4.16
CA THR A 89 -5.71 -9.27 4.54
C THR A 89 -6.54 -9.63 3.31
N LEU A 90 -7.28 -10.73 3.41
CA LEU A 90 -8.42 -11.05 2.56
C LEU A 90 -9.67 -10.97 3.43
N ARG A 91 -10.59 -10.07 3.09
CA ARG A 91 -11.89 -9.91 3.76
C ARG A 91 -12.99 -10.49 2.89
N LEU A 92 -13.81 -11.36 3.44
CA LEU A 92 -15.04 -11.82 2.81
C LEU A 92 -16.17 -10.88 3.23
N LEU A 93 -16.77 -10.24 2.23
CA LEU A 93 -17.91 -9.34 2.41
C LEU A 93 -19.23 -10.12 2.41
N SER A 94 -19.24 -11.27 1.77
CA SER A 94 -20.37 -12.19 1.63
C SER A 94 -19.83 -13.56 1.22
N THR A 95 -20.74 -14.52 0.99
CA THR A 95 -20.40 -15.87 0.47
C THR A 95 -19.84 -15.87 -0.96
N THR A 96 -19.85 -14.74 -1.67
CA THR A 96 -19.35 -14.65 -3.05
C THR A 96 -18.39 -13.48 -3.30
N ARG A 97 -18.35 -12.49 -2.39
CA ARG A 97 -17.55 -11.28 -2.56
C ARG A 97 -16.44 -11.18 -1.55
N LEU A 98 -15.34 -10.60 -2.01
CA LEU A 98 -14.14 -10.39 -1.22
C LEU A 98 -13.46 -9.05 -1.54
N SER A 99 -12.61 -8.61 -0.63
CA SER A 99 -11.69 -7.51 -0.85
C SER A 99 -10.32 -7.84 -0.26
N PHE A 100 -9.27 -7.30 -0.87
CA PHE A 100 -7.90 -7.48 -0.43
C PHE A 100 -7.39 -6.19 0.17
N HIS A 101 -6.66 -6.28 1.28
CA HIS A 101 -6.09 -5.13 1.96
C HIS A 101 -4.63 -5.34 2.30
N LEU A 102 -3.90 -4.24 2.29
CA LEU A 102 -2.51 -4.17 2.75
C LEU A 102 -2.36 -2.98 3.68
N GLY A 103 -2.08 -3.23 4.96
CA GLY A 103 -2.01 -2.18 5.99
C GLY A 103 -3.28 -1.34 6.06
N GLY A 104 -4.46 -1.97 5.95
CA GLY A 104 -5.77 -1.31 5.97
C GLY A 104 -6.20 -0.64 4.66
N LYS A 105 -5.34 -0.59 3.63
CA LYS A 105 -5.68 -0.04 2.32
C LYS A 105 -6.17 -1.12 1.37
N VAL A 106 -7.32 -0.90 0.72
CA VAL A 106 -7.82 -1.77 -0.36
C VAL A 106 -6.81 -1.83 -1.51
N ILE A 107 -6.53 -3.03 -1.99
CA ILE A 107 -5.66 -3.31 -3.12
C ILE A 107 -6.37 -4.20 -4.15
N SER A 108 -5.89 -4.15 -5.39
CA SER A 108 -6.31 -5.07 -6.44
C SER A 108 -5.26 -6.16 -6.64
N LEU A 109 -5.69 -7.41 -6.66
CA LEU A 109 -4.87 -8.51 -7.15
C LEU A 109 -5.11 -8.70 -8.65
N PRO A 110 -4.06 -9.06 -9.43
CA PRO A 110 -4.25 -9.52 -10.80
C PRO A 110 -5.26 -10.68 -10.82
N ASP A 111 -6.14 -10.68 -11.83
CA ASP A 111 -7.12 -11.74 -12.08
C ASP A 111 -8.18 -11.94 -10.98
N ALA A 112 -8.24 -11.06 -9.99
CA ALA A 112 -9.31 -11.04 -8.99
C ALA A 112 -10.26 -9.87 -9.25
N ASN A 113 -11.52 -10.17 -9.50
CA ASN A 113 -12.59 -9.19 -9.77
C ASN A 113 -13.42 -8.85 -8.52
N GLY A 114 -12.93 -9.21 -7.32
CA GLY A 114 -13.66 -9.03 -6.06
C GLY A 114 -14.71 -10.10 -5.78
N THR A 115 -14.73 -11.18 -6.55
CA THR A 115 -15.60 -12.34 -6.32
C THR A 115 -14.83 -13.66 -6.36
N TYR A 116 -15.43 -14.71 -5.82
CA TYR A 116 -14.91 -16.08 -5.89
C TYR A 116 -16.07 -17.07 -6.07
N ARG A 117 -15.78 -18.23 -6.67
CA ARG A 117 -16.76 -19.26 -7.02
C ARG A 117 -16.69 -20.47 -6.10
N ASP A 118 -15.51 -20.78 -5.59
CA ASP A 118 -15.28 -21.95 -4.74
C ASP A 118 -14.09 -21.75 -3.79
N TYR A 119 -13.90 -22.72 -2.89
CA TYR A 119 -12.83 -22.68 -1.89
C TYR A 119 -11.43 -22.84 -2.47
N ASP A 120 -11.27 -23.51 -3.61
CA ASP A 120 -9.96 -23.67 -4.25
C ASP A 120 -9.51 -22.35 -4.90
N GLU A 121 -10.44 -21.59 -5.51
CA GLU A 121 -10.21 -20.24 -6.01
C GLU A 121 -9.84 -19.28 -4.87
N LEU A 122 -10.57 -19.34 -3.75
CA LEU A 122 -10.25 -18.56 -2.55
C LEU A 122 -8.85 -18.91 -2.01
N SER A 123 -8.50 -20.20 -1.98
CA SER A 123 -7.16 -20.67 -1.62
C SER A 123 -6.09 -20.14 -2.58
N GLY A 124 -6.40 -20.07 -3.87
CA GLY A 124 -5.54 -19.51 -4.91
C GLY A 124 -5.26 -18.02 -4.71
N PHE A 125 -6.27 -17.24 -4.32
CA PHE A 125 -6.10 -15.82 -4.01
C PHE A 125 -5.23 -15.60 -2.78
N ILE A 126 -5.43 -16.37 -1.70
CA ILE A 126 -4.59 -16.28 -0.49
C ILE A 126 -3.14 -16.63 -0.85
N LYS A 127 -2.90 -17.70 -1.61
CA LYS A 127 -1.55 -18.07 -2.09
C LYS A 127 -0.91 -16.98 -2.96
N THR A 128 -1.71 -16.32 -3.81
CA THR A 128 -1.21 -15.23 -4.65
C THR A 128 -0.82 -14.02 -3.80
N LEU A 129 -1.65 -13.67 -2.82
CA LEU A 129 -1.37 -12.57 -1.89
C LEU A 129 -0.13 -12.87 -1.01
N ASP A 130 0.00 -14.11 -0.55
CA ASP A 130 1.13 -14.59 0.23
C ASP A 130 2.47 -14.42 -0.50
N ARG A 131 2.56 -14.89 -1.76
CA ARG A 131 3.78 -14.84 -2.57
C ARG A 131 4.23 -13.42 -2.95
N ARG A 132 3.34 -12.43 -2.90
CA ARG A 132 3.61 -11.07 -3.38
C ARG A 132 4.18 -10.22 -2.27
N ASN A 133 5.38 -9.67 -2.46
CA ASN A 133 5.95 -8.73 -1.50
C ASN A 133 5.28 -7.36 -1.61
N VAL A 134 5.44 -6.55 -0.57
CA VAL A 134 5.10 -5.12 -0.63
C VAL A 134 6.04 -4.46 -1.64
N CYS A 135 5.48 -3.64 -2.52
CA CYS A 135 6.29 -2.83 -3.42
C CYS A 135 7.16 -1.90 -2.56
N LYS A 136 8.49 -1.97 -2.68
CA LYS A 136 9.41 -1.13 -1.91
C LYS A 136 9.34 0.35 -2.29
N GLY A 137 8.81 0.66 -3.48
CA GLY A 137 8.81 2.03 -3.99
C GLY A 137 10.19 2.45 -4.49
N ILE A 138 10.29 3.68 -5.00
CA ILE A 138 11.51 4.20 -5.61
C ILE A 138 12.23 5.04 -4.57
N ALA A 139 13.49 4.74 -4.25
CA ALA A 139 14.27 5.55 -3.33
C ALA A 139 14.24 7.04 -3.72
N ASN A 140 13.92 7.92 -2.75
CA ASN A 140 13.80 9.36 -3.00
C ASN A 140 15.08 9.97 -3.59
N SER A 141 16.25 9.43 -3.23
CA SER A 141 17.57 9.83 -3.77
C SER A 141 17.69 9.66 -5.30
N LEU A 142 16.91 8.75 -5.89
CA LEU A 142 16.91 8.52 -7.34
C LEU A 142 15.97 9.50 -8.07
N VAL A 143 15.00 10.09 -7.38
CA VAL A 143 13.97 10.94 -7.98
C VAL A 143 14.48 12.36 -8.14
N VAL A 144 15.15 12.63 -9.26
CA VAL A 144 15.53 14.01 -9.66
C VAL A 144 14.33 14.74 -10.26
N ASN A 145 13.88 15.85 -9.63
CA ASN A 145 12.83 16.78 -10.09
C ASN A 145 12.19 16.39 -11.43
N VAL A 146 11.27 15.42 -11.36
CA VAL A 146 10.59 14.85 -12.52
C VAL A 146 9.32 15.66 -12.72
N THR A 147 9.45 16.90 -13.18
CA THR A 147 8.30 17.63 -13.70
C THR A 147 7.92 17.00 -15.05
N GLY A 148 6.96 16.07 -15.02
CA GLY A 148 6.26 15.60 -16.20
C GLY A 148 6.25 14.09 -16.47
N LYS A 149 5.13 13.67 -17.04
CA LYS A 149 4.72 12.35 -17.57
C LYS A 149 4.35 11.25 -16.57
N PHE A 150 4.97 11.17 -15.40
CA PHE A 150 4.56 10.25 -14.35
C PHE A 150 4.21 11.03 -13.07
N ALA A 151 2.98 10.88 -12.60
CA ALA A 151 2.59 11.34 -11.27
C ALA A 151 3.26 10.41 -10.25
N ILE A 152 4.07 11.00 -9.38
CA ILE A 152 4.81 10.33 -8.31
C ILE A 152 4.48 11.08 -7.02
N SER A 153 4.07 10.33 -6.00
CA SER A 153 3.87 10.85 -4.65
C SER A 153 5.02 10.39 -3.75
N ARG A 154 5.45 11.26 -2.85
CA ARG A 154 6.36 10.87 -1.77
C ARG A 154 5.58 10.10 -0.70
N ASP A 155 6.22 9.10 -0.14
CA ASP A 155 5.71 8.19 0.88
C ASP A 155 6.88 7.82 1.80
N GLY A 156 7.09 8.64 2.83
CA GLY A 156 8.30 8.60 3.66
C GLY A 156 9.57 8.75 2.83
N ASP A 157 10.49 7.79 2.97
CA ASP A 157 11.81 7.76 2.29
C ASP A 157 11.77 7.27 0.85
N VAL A 158 10.59 6.86 0.39
CA VAL A 158 10.39 6.39 -0.98
C VAL A 158 9.36 7.23 -1.72
N SER A 159 9.38 7.08 -3.02
CA SER A 159 8.49 7.70 -3.97
C SER A 159 7.76 6.61 -4.73
N ARG A 160 6.43 6.73 -4.84
CA ARG A 160 5.60 5.75 -5.53
C ARG A 160 4.92 6.40 -6.73
N SER A 161 4.76 5.64 -7.80
CA SER A 161 3.86 6.07 -8.86
C SER A 161 2.44 6.21 -8.28
N SER A 162 1.67 7.20 -8.73
CA SER A 162 0.25 7.32 -8.38
C SER A 162 -0.58 6.09 -8.78
N ARG A 163 -0.06 5.25 -9.68
CA ARG A 163 -0.65 3.97 -10.11
C ARG A 163 0.03 2.76 -9.44
N CYS A 164 0.70 2.94 -8.31
CA CYS A 164 1.30 1.84 -7.56
C CYS A 164 0.21 0.88 -7.08
N SER A 165 0.35 -0.41 -7.38
CA SER A 165 -0.55 -1.48 -6.92
C SER A 165 -0.31 -1.93 -5.48
N SER A 166 0.57 -1.26 -4.73
CA SER A 166 1.06 -1.63 -3.39
C SER A 166 1.82 -2.95 -3.30
N LEU A 167 1.52 -3.96 -4.13
CA LEU A 167 2.25 -5.22 -4.23
C LEU A 167 3.27 -5.21 -5.38
N SER A 168 4.40 -5.87 -5.19
CA SER A 168 5.44 -6.02 -6.19
C SER A 168 5.09 -7.05 -7.28
N ASN A 169 5.84 -7.02 -8.38
CA ASN A 169 5.78 -8.09 -9.36
C ASN A 169 6.53 -9.34 -8.83
N GLU A 170 6.19 -10.51 -9.36
CA GLU A 170 7.00 -11.71 -9.13
C GLU A 170 8.47 -11.44 -9.51
N ASN A 171 9.38 -11.84 -8.62
CA ASN A 171 10.83 -11.65 -8.76
C ASN A 171 11.28 -10.18 -8.88
N SER A 172 10.48 -9.23 -8.38
CA SER A 172 10.84 -7.82 -8.35
C SER A 172 10.50 -7.19 -7.00
N GLU A 173 11.29 -6.20 -6.59
CA GLU A 173 10.97 -5.33 -5.45
C GLU A 173 9.91 -4.27 -5.78
N LEU A 174 9.61 -4.07 -7.07
CA LEU A 174 8.72 -3.02 -7.55
C LEU A 174 7.52 -3.60 -8.30
N CYS A 175 6.39 -2.89 -8.20
CA CYS A 175 5.26 -3.13 -9.10
C CYS A 175 5.55 -2.63 -10.52
N THR A 176 4.75 -3.06 -11.49
CA THR A 176 4.86 -2.63 -12.89
C THR A 176 4.87 -1.11 -13.06
N ALA A 177 4.01 -0.39 -12.34
CA ALA A 177 3.92 1.07 -12.44
C ALA A 177 5.19 1.75 -11.90
N CYS A 178 5.67 1.34 -10.72
CA CYS A 178 6.89 1.88 -10.13
C CYS A 178 8.13 1.52 -10.96
N SER A 179 8.19 0.30 -11.51
CA SER A 179 9.25 -0.12 -12.44
C SER A 179 9.32 0.75 -13.70
N LYS A 180 8.16 1.05 -14.31
CA LYS A 180 8.08 1.95 -15.48
C LYS A 180 8.51 3.37 -15.12
N ALA A 181 8.07 3.89 -13.97
CA ALA A 181 8.47 5.20 -13.48
C ALA A 181 9.98 5.28 -13.23
N LEU A 182 10.57 4.29 -12.53
CA LEU A 182 12.02 4.24 -12.29
C LEU A 182 12.82 4.21 -13.60
N ARG A 183 12.39 3.43 -14.59
CA ARG A 183 13.02 3.39 -15.91
C ARG A 183 13.01 4.77 -16.59
N TYR A 184 11.90 5.49 -16.50
CA TYR A 184 11.80 6.86 -17.03
C TYR A 184 12.75 7.83 -16.33
N ILE A 185 12.81 7.79 -14.99
CA ILE A 185 13.69 8.63 -14.17
C ILE A 185 15.16 8.40 -14.54
N ARG A 186 15.58 7.13 -14.64
CA ARG A 186 16.95 6.76 -15.02
C ARG A 186 17.31 7.29 -16.41
N LYS A 187 16.40 7.17 -17.39
CA LYS A 187 16.60 7.69 -18.75
C LYS A 187 16.78 9.22 -18.77
N ARG A 188 15.94 9.97 -18.04
CA ARG A 188 16.05 11.44 -17.90
C ARG A 188 17.37 11.85 -17.24
N SER A 189 17.78 11.13 -16.20
CA SER A 189 19.01 11.40 -15.46
C SER A 189 20.24 11.24 -16.34
N ALA A 190 20.29 10.19 -17.17
CA ALA A 190 21.36 9.96 -18.13
C ALA A 190 21.46 11.09 -19.18
N ILE A 191 20.32 11.55 -19.71
CA ILE A 191 20.27 12.66 -20.68
C ILE A 191 20.84 13.95 -20.07
N LYS A 192 20.43 14.29 -18.83
CA LYS A 192 20.95 15.48 -18.13
C LYS A 192 22.47 15.38 -17.92
N LYS A 193 22.98 14.20 -17.53
CA LYS A 193 24.42 13.98 -17.32
C LYS A 193 25.22 14.18 -18.62
N ASN A 194 24.76 13.60 -19.73
CA ASN A 194 25.43 13.71 -21.03
C ASN A 194 25.42 15.16 -21.57
N GLY A 195 24.31 15.88 -21.42
CA GLY A 195 24.23 17.30 -21.78
C GLY A 195 25.18 18.18 -20.95
N GLY A 196 25.30 17.90 -19.64
CA GLY A 196 26.24 18.60 -18.75
C GLY A 196 27.70 18.36 -19.13
N ILE A 197 28.07 17.12 -19.48
CA ILE A 197 29.42 16.78 -19.95
C ILE A 197 29.74 17.51 -21.26
N SER A 198 28.81 17.53 -22.21
CA SER A 198 28.97 18.25 -23.49
C SER A 198 29.21 19.75 -23.28
N LYS A 199 28.39 20.39 -22.43
CA LYS A 199 28.55 21.82 -22.11
C LYS A 199 29.89 22.13 -21.43
N ARG A 200 30.35 21.30 -20.50
CA ARG A 200 31.67 21.46 -19.85
C ARG A 200 32.82 21.34 -20.85
N LYS A 201 32.77 20.35 -21.75
CA LYS A 201 33.79 20.20 -22.81
C LYS A 201 33.84 21.43 -23.72
N LEU A 202 32.69 21.99 -24.08
CA LEU A 202 32.62 23.20 -24.90
C LEU A 202 33.17 24.44 -24.16
N ALA A 203 32.84 24.59 -22.87
CA ALA A 203 33.36 25.69 -22.05
C ALA A 203 34.89 25.64 -21.92
N VAL A 204 35.48 24.47 -21.68
CA VAL A 204 36.94 24.28 -21.60
C VAL A 204 37.61 24.60 -22.95
N LYS A 205 37.02 24.17 -24.07
CA LYS A 205 37.53 24.49 -25.41
C LYS A 205 37.54 26.00 -25.66
N ASN A 206 36.44 26.68 -25.33
CA ASN A 206 36.32 28.13 -25.51
C ASN A 206 37.30 28.92 -24.62
N GLN A 207 37.55 28.46 -23.39
CA GLN A 207 38.53 29.08 -22.49
C GLN A 207 39.95 28.93 -23.03
N LYS A 208 40.30 27.78 -23.63
CA LYS A 208 41.61 27.57 -24.25
C LYS A 208 41.83 28.50 -25.45
N ILE A 209 40.81 28.69 -26.30
CA ILE A 209 40.86 29.63 -27.43
C ILE A 209 41.12 31.06 -26.97
N ARG A 210 40.46 31.49 -25.88
CA ARG A 210 40.65 32.85 -25.32
C ARG A 210 42.05 33.11 -24.74
N ARG A 211 42.78 32.07 -24.35
CA ARG A 211 44.16 32.20 -23.81
C ARG A 211 45.24 32.23 -24.89
N MET A 212 44.88 31.95 -26.15
CA MET A 212 45.81 31.95 -27.30
C MET A 212 45.65 33.18 -28.19
N LYS A 213 44.70 34.08 -27.87
CA LYS A 213 44.55 35.41 -28.44
C LYS A 213 45.03 36.42 -27.42
#